data_AF-A0AAJ0BZZ9-F1
#
_entry.id   AF-A0AAJ0BZZ9-F1
#
_cell.length_a   1.000
_cell.length_b   1.000
_cell.length_c   1.000
_cell.angle_alpha   90.00
_cell.angle_beta   90.00
_cell.angle_gamma   90.00
#
_symmetry.space_group_name_H-M   'P 1'
#
loop_
_entity.id
_entity.type
_entity.pdbx_description
1 polymer ?
#
loop_
_entity_poly.entity_id
_entity_poly.type
_entity_poly.pdbx_seq_one_letter_code
_entity_poly.pdbx_strand_id
1 'polypeptide(L)'
;QRKRLADDVTIYTDGNESLADEFRKVLAKSSIKIDTKPIERLEKGKVGAEATVHFKDKSQQTEGFLAHRPKIELVGPLARQLGLELTPSGDITVTEPMFTTSVPGVFAAGDCATQMKAVVQAMTTGAFCAGGVSAALSAEMYIKTASQ
;
A
#
# COMPACT_ATOMS: atom_id res chain seq x y z
N GLN A 1 -17.97 -17.85 1.52
CA GLN A 1 -18.07 -16.85 2.61
C GLN A 1 -18.90 -15.68 2.08
N ARG A 2 -19.94 -15.24 2.80
CA ARG A 2 -20.77 -14.08 2.39
C ARG A 2 -19.89 -12.83 2.32
N LYS A 3 -19.97 -12.11 1.19
CA LYS A 3 -19.30 -10.85 0.90
C LYS A 3 -19.73 -9.83 1.98
N ARG A 4 -18.81 -9.46 2.87
CA ARG A 4 -19.14 -8.72 4.12
C ARG A 4 -19.74 -7.34 3.92
N LEU A 5 -19.61 -6.76 2.73
CA LEU A 5 -19.96 -5.36 2.43
C LEU A 5 -20.94 -5.20 1.25
N ALA A 6 -21.20 -6.25 0.47
CA ALA A 6 -22.05 -6.17 -0.72
C ALA A 6 -22.55 -7.56 -1.12
N ASP A 7 -23.80 -7.72 -1.53
CA ASP A 7 -24.32 -9.04 -1.97
C ASP A 7 -23.75 -9.45 -3.34
N ASP A 8 -23.53 -8.47 -4.21
CA ASP A 8 -22.94 -8.61 -5.53
C ASP A 8 -21.52 -8.03 -5.58
N VAL A 9 -20.62 -8.71 -6.30
CA VAL A 9 -19.22 -8.29 -6.49
C VAL A 9 -18.83 -8.63 -7.91
N THR A 10 -18.29 -7.62 -8.60
CA THR A 10 -17.74 -7.71 -9.95
C THR A 10 -16.25 -7.38 -9.89
N ILE A 11 -15.42 -8.24 -10.48
CA ILE A 11 -14.00 -7.98 -10.72
C ILE A 11 -13.87 -7.44 -12.14
N TYR A 12 -13.36 -6.21 -12.26
CA TYR A 12 -13.03 -5.60 -13.54
C TYR A 12 -11.56 -5.83 -13.87
N THR A 13 -11.27 -6.34 -15.07
CA THR A 13 -9.88 -6.56 -15.52
C THR A 13 -9.41 -5.59 -16.61
N ASP A 14 -10.25 -4.61 -16.97
CA ASP A 14 -9.91 -3.52 -17.90
C ASP A 14 -9.26 -4.01 -19.22
N GLY A 15 -9.91 -4.95 -19.90
CA GLY A 15 -9.42 -5.54 -21.15
C GLY A 15 -8.42 -6.69 -20.98
N ASN A 16 -7.98 -7.00 -19.76
CA ASN A 16 -7.02 -8.09 -19.53
C ASN A 16 -7.73 -9.45 -19.44
N GLU A 17 -7.83 -10.14 -20.57
CA GLU A 17 -8.49 -11.45 -20.67
C GLU A 17 -7.68 -12.58 -19.99
N SER A 18 -6.34 -12.53 -20.06
CA SER A 18 -5.47 -13.53 -19.41
C SER A 18 -5.67 -13.53 -17.90
N LEU A 19 -5.70 -12.33 -17.30
CA LEU A 19 -5.97 -12.17 -15.86
C LEU A 19 -7.39 -12.61 -15.49
N ALA A 20 -8.35 -12.33 -16.37
CA ALA A 20 -9.73 -12.78 -16.17
C ALA A 20 -9.83 -14.31 -16.15
N ASP A 21 -9.12 -15.00 -17.04
CA ASP A 21 -9.07 -16.47 -17.07
C ASP A 21 -8.45 -17.06 -15.80
N GLU A 22 -7.40 -16.44 -15.28
CA GLU A 22 -6.83 -16.82 -13.98
C GLU A 22 -7.87 -16.68 -12.86
N PHE A 23 -8.58 -15.56 -12.80
CA PHE A 23 -9.66 -15.38 -11.82
C PHE A 23 -10.80 -16.37 -12.01
N ARG A 24 -11.23 -16.65 -13.25
CA ARG A 24 -12.30 -17.63 -13.53
C ARG A 24 -11.94 -19.02 -13.01
N LYS A 25 -10.68 -19.45 -13.16
CA LYS A 25 -10.19 -20.73 -12.63
C LYS A 25 -10.24 -20.77 -11.11
N VAL A 26 -9.75 -19.73 -10.45
CA VAL A 26 -9.68 -19.65 -8.97
C VAL A 26 -11.07 -19.47 -8.34
N LEU A 27 -11.95 -18.74 -9.02
CA LEU A 27 -13.26 -18.31 -8.51
C LEU A 27 -14.44 -19.11 -9.09
N ALA A 28 -14.17 -20.25 -9.75
CA ALA A 28 -15.17 -21.06 -10.46
C ALA A 28 -16.41 -21.45 -9.63
N LYS A 29 -16.27 -21.57 -8.30
CA LYS A 29 -17.37 -21.93 -7.38
C LYS A 29 -17.94 -20.72 -6.63
N SER A 30 -17.56 -19.50 -6.99
CA SER A 30 -18.01 -18.27 -6.33
C SER A 30 -19.11 -17.57 -7.13
N SER A 31 -19.89 -16.73 -6.47
CA SER A 31 -20.86 -15.82 -7.10
C SER A 31 -20.24 -14.48 -7.52
N ILE A 32 -18.93 -14.44 -7.75
CA ILE A 32 -18.21 -13.23 -8.18
C ILE A 32 -18.26 -13.16 -9.70
N LYS A 33 -18.72 -12.02 -10.22
CA LYS A 33 -18.74 -11.74 -11.67
C LYS A 33 -17.36 -11.25 -12.09
N ILE A 34 -16.96 -11.56 -13.32
CA ILE A 34 -15.73 -11.06 -13.92
C ILE A 34 -16.10 -10.36 -15.22
N ASP A 35 -15.77 -9.08 -15.32
CA ASP A 35 -16.02 -8.24 -16.49
C ASP A 35 -14.69 -7.77 -17.08
N THR A 36 -14.45 -8.13 -18.34
CA THR A 36 -13.21 -7.86 -19.05
C THR A 36 -13.31 -6.67 -19.98
N LYS A 37 -14.46 -5.98 -20.04
CA LYS A 37 -14.62 -4.83 -20.91
C LYS A 37 -13.60 -3.74 -20.56
N PRO A 38 -12.92 -3.17 -21.56
CA PRO A 38 -12.04 -2.02 -21.33
C PRO A 38 -12.82 -0.83 -20.77
N ILE A 39 -12.30 -0.25 -19.70
CA ILE A 39 -12.85 0.92 -19.02
C ILE A 39 -12.41 2.17 -19.79
N GLU A 40 -13.37 3.03 -20.12
CA GLU A 40 -13.12 4.33 -20.77
C GLU A 40 -12.92 5.43 -19.72
N ARG A 41 -13.77 5.48 -18.70
CA ARG A 41 -13.69 6.45 -17.60
C ARG A 41 -14.51 6.00 -16.40
N LEU A 42 -14.20 6.58 -15.24
CA LEU A 42 -15.01 6.47 -14.03
C LEU A 42 -15.75 7.77 -13.77
N GLU A 43 -16.98 7.68 -13.29
CA GLU A 43 -17.81 8.82 -12.90
C GLU A 43 -18.32 8.63 -11.48
N LYS A 44 -18.25 9.68 -10.65
CA LYS A 44 -18.79 9.61 -9.30
C LYS A 44 -20.32 9.56 -9.36
N GLY A 45 -20.90 8.53 -8.75
CA GLY A 45 -22.34 8.37 -8.63
C GLY A 45 -22.96 9.41 -7.68
N LYS A 46 -24.29 9.57 -7.79
CA LYS A 46 -25.03 10.64 -7.09
C LYS A 46 -25.19 10.39 -5.60
N VAL A 47 -25.14 9.14 -5.16
CA VAL A 47 -25.38 8.75 -3.76
C VAL A 47 -24.15 8.08 -3.17
N GLY A 48 -23.81 8.42 -1.92
CA GLY A 48 -22.80 7.71 -1.13
C GLY A 48 -21.48 7.44 -1.86
N ALA A 49 -21.03 6.19 -1.83
CA ALA A 49 -19.79 5.72 -2.46
C ALA A 49 -19.98 5.26 -3.91
N GLU A 50 -21.16 5.45 -4.51
CA GLU A 50 -21.46 4.95 -5.85
C GLU A 50 -20.47 5.47 -6.88
N ALA A 51 -20.15 4.63 -7.86
CA ALA A 51 -19.36 4.97 -9.01
C ALA A 51 -19.92 4.28 -10.26
N THR A 52 -19.99 5.02 -11.36
CA THR A 52 -20.38 4.49 -12.67
C THR A 52 -19.12 4.24 -13.49
N VAL A 53 -18.96 2.99 -13.92
CA VAL A 53 -17.92 2.54 -14.83
C VAL A 53 -18.46 2.68 -16.26
N HIS A 54 -17.80 3.51 -17.07
CA HIS A 54 -18.11 3.67 -18.49
C HIS A 54 -17.13 2.81 -19.29
N PHE A 55 -17.63 1.96 -20.18
CA PHE A 55 -16.80 1.08 -20.99
C PHE A 55 -16.63 1.64 -22.40
N LYS A 56 -15.57 1.19 -23.09
CA LYS A 56 -15.29 1.63 -24.48
C LYS A 56 -16.38 1.25 -25.48
N ASP A 57 -17.19 0.24 -25.19
CA ASP A 57 -18.35 -0.17 -26.00
C ASP A 57 -19.60 0.72 -25.76
N LYS A 58 -19.46 1.80 -24.99
CA LYS A 58 -20.53 2.73 -24.60
C LYS A 58 -21.58 2.15 -23.65
N SER A 59 -21.43 0.91 -23.21
CA SER A 59 -22.16 0.40 -22.05
C SER A 59 -21.64 1.06 -20.77
N GLN A 60 -22.45 1.02 -19.72
CA GLN A 60 -22.08 1.52 -18.40
C GLN A 60 -22.65 0.61 -17.30
N GLN A 61 -21.94 0.54 -16.18
CA GLN A 61 -22.39 -0.20 -15.00
C GLN A 61 -22.21 0.70 -13.77
N THR A 62 -23.24 0.80 -12.93
CA THR A 62 -23.12 1.51 -11.64
C THR A 62 -22.88 0.49 -10.53
N GLU A 63 -21.86 0.77 -9.72
CA GLU A 63 -21.46 -0.04 -8.58
C GLU A 63 -21.62 0.76 -7.28
N GLY A 64 -21.95 0.08 -6.18
CA GLY A 64 -22.12 0.73 -4.88
C GLY A 64 -20.84 1.35 -4.33
N PHE A 65 -19.68 0.78 -4.68
CA PHE A 65 -18.35 1.35 -4.48
C PHE A 65 -17.33 0.61 -5.38
N LEU A 66 -16.15 1.21 -5.56
CA LEU A 66 -15.01 0.55 -6.20
C LEU A 66 -13.87 0.38 -5.19
N ALA A 67 -13.20 -0.77 -5.25
CA ALA A 67 -12.01 -1.05 -4.46
C ALA A 67 -10.82 -1.24 -5.39
N HIS A 68 -9.78 -0.42 -5.19
CA HIS A 68 -8.52 -0.51 -5.92
C HIS A 68 -7.35 -0.24 -4.96
N ARG A 69 -6.27 -1.00 -5.09
CA ARG A 69 -5.01 -0.74 -4.41
C ARG A 69 -4.01 -0.19 -5.43
N PRO A 70 -3.82 1.14 -5.52
CA PRO A 70 -2.86 1.71 -6.43
C PRO A 70 -1.43 1.36 -5.98
N LYS A 71 -0.50 1.40 -6.94
CA LYS A 71 0.93 1.41 -6.62
C LYS A 71 1.23 2.72 -5.87
N ILE A 72 1.96 2.62 -4.77
CA ILE A 72 2.37 3.75 -3.93
C ILE A 72 3.89 3.93 -4.10
N GLU A 73 4.34 5.16 -4.13
CA GLU A 73 5.77 5.52 -4.23
C GLU A 73 6.15 6.47 -3.11
N LEU A 74 7.43 6.46 -2.73
CA LEU A 74 7.95 7.34 -1.69
C LEU A 74 7.84 8.81 -2.10
N VAL A 75 7.48 9.64 -1.12
CA VAL A 75 7.40 11.09 -1.32
C VAL A 75 8.78 11.71 -1.23
N GLY A 76 9.14 12.49 -2.24
CA GLY A 76 10.33 13.33 -2.24
C GLY A 76 11.66 12.59 -2.43
N PRO A 77 12.79 13.33 -2.38
CA PRO A 77 14.08 12.81 -2.82
C PRO A 77 14.92 12.19 -1.70
N LEU A 78 14.46 12.21 -0.44
CA LEU A 78 15.30 11.93 0.74
C LEU A 78 15.92 10.53 0.72
N ALA A 79 15.14 9.49 0.38
CA ALA A 79 15.66 8.13 0.31
C ALA A 79 16.82 8.02 -0.69
N ARG A 80 16.70 8.68 -1.85
CA ARG A 80 17.77 8.74 -2.85
C ARG A 80 18.95 9.59 -2.39
N GLN A 81 18.70 10.77 -1.82
CA GLN A 81 19.75 11.71 -1.40
C GLN A 81 20.61 11.13 -0.28
N LEU A 82 20.01 10.34 0.61
CA LEU A 82 20.71 9.66 1.69
C LEU A 82 21.31 8.31 1.26
N GLY A 83 21.02 7.82 0.05
CA GLY A 83 21.49 6.51 -0.42
C GLY A 83 20.87 5.33 0.32
N LEU A 84 19.60 5.44 0.71
CA LEU A 84 18.88 4.39 1.42
C LEU A 84 18.55 3.23 0.49
N GLU A 85 18.70 2.01 1.00
CA GLU A 85 18.23 0.82 0.30
C GLU A 85 16.70 0.76 0.29
N LEU A 86 16.15 0.33 -0.84
CA LEU A 86 14.71 0.15 -1.02
C LEU A 86 14.37 -1.33 -1.22
N THR A 87 13.19 -1.73 -0.75
CA THR A 87 12.61 -3.03 -1.04
C THR A 87 12.18 -3.12 -2.51
N PRO A 88 11.91 -4.31 -3.05
CA PRO A 88 11.36 -4.44 -4.40
C PRO A 88 10.02 -3.71 -4.61
N SER A 89 9.23 -3.48 -3.54
CA SER A 89 8.00 -2.68 -3.59
C SER A 89 8.24 -1.16 -3.58
N GLY A 90 9.49 -0.72 -3.39
CA GLY A 90 9.87 0.69 -3.36
C GLY A 90 9.83 1.34 -1.98
N ASP A 91 9.65 0.56 -0.92
CA ASP A 91 9.67 1.04 0.48
C ASP A 91 11.11 1.13 0.99
N ILE A 92 11.40 1.96 1.98
CA ILE A 92 12.72 1.99 2.64
C ILE A 92 12.94 0.66 3.37
N THR A 93 14.05 -0.01 3.07
CA THR A 93 14.46 -1.21 3.79
C THR A 93 14.87 -0.85 5.22
N VAL A 94 14.30 -1.55 6.18
CA VAL A 94 14.52 -1.32 7.61
C VAL A 94 14.83 -2.62 8.33
N THR A 95 15.59 -2.51 9.43
CA THR A 95 15.87 -3.62 10.35
C THR A 95 15.08 -3.44 11.63
N GLU A 96 14.24 -4.43 11.95
CA GLU A 96 13.48 -4.51 13.20
C GLU A 96 14.38 -4.92 14.37
N PRO A 97 14.01 -4.61 15.63
CA PRO A 97 12.80 -3.90 16.03
C PRO A 97 12.92 -2.37 16.02
N MET A 98 14.10 -1.79 15.84
CA MET A 98 14.33 -0.34 15.97
C MET A 98 14.08 0.45 14.68
N PHE A 99 13.79 -0.22 13.57
CA PHE A 99 13.50 0.39 12.27
C PHE A 99 14.68 1.26 11.74
N THR A 100 15.90 0.77 11.94
CA THR A 100 17.12 1.38 11.38
C THR A 100 17.22 1.11 9.88
N THR A 101 17.68 2.07 9.10
CA THR A 101 17.90 1.90 7.65
C THR A 101 19.29 1.35 7.34
N SER A 102 19.62 1.22 6.05
CA SER A 102 20.98 0.86 5.59
C SER A 102 22.04 1.92 5.93
N VAL A 103 21.64 3.15 6.27
CA VAL A 103 22.54 4.24 6.64
C VAL A 103 22.50 4.43 8.16
N PRO A 104 23.64 4.24 8.86
CA PRO A 104 23.71 4.44 10.31
C PRO A 104 23.24 5.84 10.73
N GLY A 105 22.46 5.90 11.81
CA GLY A 105 21.87 7.16 12.30
C GLY A 105 20.60 7.60 11.57
N VAL A 106 20.23 6.93 10.47
CA VAL A 106 18.97 7.17 9.75
C VAL A 106 17.96 6.08 10.07
N PHE A 107 16.76 6.51 10.45
CA PHE A 107 15.62 5.67 10.81
C PHE A 107 14.44 6.00 9.89
N ALA A 108 13.56 5.01 9.65
CA ALA A 108 12.37 5.21 8.84
C ALA A 108 11.16 4.53 9.48
N ALA A 109 10.05 5.25 9.62
CA ALA A 109 8.82 4.76 10.24
C ALA A 109 7.59 5.16 9.42
N GLY A 110 6.48 4.46 9.64
CA GLY A 110 5.24 4.68 8.91
C GLY A 110 5.28 4.17 7.48
N ASP A 111 4.41 4.74 6.66
CA ASP A 111 4.12 4.25 5.31
C ASP A 111 5.36 4.18 4.40
N CYS A 112 6.43 4.93 4.66
CA CYS A 112 7.65 4.84 3.88
C CYS A 112 8.49 3.58 4.13
N ALA A 113 8.22 2.84 5.21
CA ALA A 113 9.10 1.78 5.72
C ALA A 113 8.39 0.43 5.94
N THR A 114 7.14 0.28 5.48
CA THR A 114 6.36 -0.95 5.69
C THR A 114 5.38 -1.21 4.56
N GLN A 115 5.10 -2.47 4.25
CA GLN A 115 4.02 -2.82 3.30
C GLN A 115 2.62 -2.60 3.90
N MET A 116 2.48 -2.62 5.23
CA MET A 116 1.21 -2.39 5.90
C MET A 116 0.98 -0.89 6.14
N LYS A 117 0.43 -0.22 5.13
CA LYS A 117 0.10 1.22 5.17
C LYS A 117 -1.12 1.48 6.06
N ALA A 118 -0.91 1.58 7.37
CA ALA A 118 -1.98 1.72 8.36
C ALA A 118 -1.55 2.64 9.50
N VAL A 119 -2.48 3.45 10.01
CA VAL A 119 -2.20 4.43 11.09
C VAL A 119 -1.59 3.77 12.32
N VAL A 120 -2.14 2.64 12.77
CA VAL A 120 -1.63 1.91 13.93
C VAL A 120 -0.21 1.39 13.69
N GLN A 121 0.09 0.94 12.47
CA GLN A 121 1.44 0.53 12.09
C GLN A 121 2.41 1.73 12.12
N ALA A 122 1.99 2.89 11.60
CA ALA A 122 2.79 4.10 11.64
C ALA A 122 3.08 4.56 13.08
N MET A 123 2.09 4.51 13.97
CA MET A 123 2.29 4.81 15.39
C MET A 123 3.29 3.85 16.05
N THR A 124 3.14 2.55 15.77
CA THR A 124 3.98 1.51 16.37
C THR A 124 5.43 1.64 15.93
N THR A 125 5.67 1.73 14.62
CA THR A 125 7.01 1.93 14.05
C THR A 125 7.65 3.23 14.52
N GLY A 126 6.86 4.31 14.66
CA GLY A 126 7.32 5.57 15.22
C GLY A 126 7.83 5.43 16.66
N ALA A 127 7.11 4.69 17.51
CA ALA A 127 7.52 4.44 18.89
C ALA A 127 8.84 3.65 18.96
N PHE A 128 9.00 2.64 18.12
CA PHE A 128 10.26 1.88 18.03
C PHE A 128 11.43 2.71 17.52
N CYS A 129 11.23 3.51 16.47
CA CYS A 129 12.23 4.47 15.99
C CYS A 129 12.66 5.43 17.10
N ALA A 130 11.70 5.98 17.86
CA ALA A 130 12.00 6.89 18.97
C ALA A 130 12.88 6.22 20.04
N GLY A 131 12.58 4.97 20.39
CA GLY A 131 13.42 4.17 21.28
C GLY A 131 14.82 3.93 20.72
N GLY A 132 14.93 3.58 19.43
CA GLY A 132 16.20 3.38 18.74
C GLY A 132 17.08 4.64 18.69
N VAL A 133 16.48 5.79 18.34
CA VAL A 133 17.16 7.09 18.34
C VAL A 133 17.63 7.46 19.75
N SER A 134 16.77 7.31 20.76
CA SER A 134 17.12 7.61 22.15
C SER A 134 18.29 6.75 22.65
N ALA A 135 18.28 5.46 22.34
CA ALA A 135 19.37 4.55 22.70
C ALA A 135 20.68 4.91 21.98
N ALA A 136 20.63 5.18 20.67
CA ALA A 136 21.80 5.55 19.88
C ALA A 136 22.46 6.84 20.40
N LEU A 137 21.66 7.89 20.62
CA LEU A 137 22.15 9.17 21.16
C LEU A 137 22.74 9.01 22.56
N SER A 138 22.11 8.20 23.41
CA SER A 138 22.62 7.93 24.76
C SER A 138 23.98 7.23 24.70
N ALA A 139 24.12 6.21 23.84
CA ALA A 139 25.38 5.50 23.67
C ALA A 139 26.51 6.41 23.15
N GLU A 140 26.22 7.28 22.17
CA GLU A 140 27.18 8.26 21.66
C GLU A 140 27.68 9.22 22.75
N MET A 141 26.77 9.67 23.62
CA MET A 141 27.11 10.57 24.73
C MET A 141 28.06 9.89 25.72
N TYR A 142 27.79 8.64 26.12
CA TYR A 142 28.66 7.89 27.03
C TYR A 142 30.06 7.66 26.44
N ILE A 143 30.16 7.31 25.16
CA ILE A 143 31.46 7.12 24.48
C ILE A 143 32.27 8.41 24.47
N LYS A 144 31.63 9.55 24.20
CA LYS A 144 32.30 10.86 24.20
C LYS A 144 32.80 11.24 25.59
N THR A 145 32.04 10.95 26.65
CA THR A 145 32.45 11.22 28.04
C THR A 145 33.60 10.31 28.49
N ALA A 146 33.62 9.04 28.08
CA ALA A 146 34.69 8.10 28.44
C ALA A 146 36.02 8.32 27.69
N SER A 147 36.00 9.12 26.62
CA SER A 147 37.18 9.44 25.80
C SER A 147 37.82 10.79 26.15
N GLN A 148 37.29 11.49 27.16
CA GLN A 148 37.83 12.73 27.75
C GLN A 148 38.45 12.43 29.11
#